data_AF-A0A9P5NVB0-F1
#
_entry.id   AF-A0A9P5NVB0-F1
#
_cell.length_a   1.000
_cell.length_b   1.000
_cell.length_c   1.000
_cell.angle_alpha   90.00
_cell.angle_beta   90.00
_cell.angle_gamma   90.00
#
_symmetry.space_group_name_H-M   'P 1'
#
loop_
_entity.id
_entity.type
_entity.pdbx_description
1 polymer ?
#
loop_
_entity_poly.entity_id
_entity_poly.type
_entity_poly.pdbx_seq_one_letter_code
_entity_poly.pdbx_strand_id
1 'polypeptide(L)'
;MIEERQDPYAHFTRDLEQIAGKNVLEVLKIHISVSTNCTCTTDPAVWSRLDEVLSRPNGFPFLWLVEFSVALLYYSFDYTDLQAELEDIGKNCFPWLWENEDIDFSFEVFIEDV
;
A
#
# COMPACT_ATOMS: atom_id res chain seq x y z
N MET A 1 -3.80 -8.66 -18.85
CA MET A 1 -3.94 -9.48 -17.64
C MET A 1 -2.54 -9.72 -17.12
N ILE A 2 -2.07 -8.88 -16.21
CA ILE A 2 -0.86 -9.19 -15.44
C ILE A 2 -1.29 -10.34 -14.54
N GLU A 3 -0.63 -11.49 -14.66
CA GLU A 3 -0.93 -12.62 -13.79
C GLU A 3 -0.74 -12.18 -12.34
N GLU A 4 -1.75 -12.38 -11.48
CA GLU A 4 -1.69 -12.12 -10.03
C GLU A 4 -0.46 -12.75 -9.35
N ARG A 5 0.23 -13.67 -10.03
CA ARG A 5 1.49 -14.26 -9.60
C ARG A 5 2.68 -13.31 -9.59
N GLN A 6 2.64 -12.15 -10.26
CA GLN A 6 3.80 -11.24 -10.37
C GLN A 6 3.71 -9.94 -9.57
N ASP A 7 2.58 -9.65 -8.90
CA ASP A 7 2.44 -8.41 -8.14
C ASP A 7 2.85 -8.61 -6.66
N PRO A 8 4.01 -8.08 -6.21
CA PRO A 8 4.49 -8.25 -4.84
C PRO A 8 3.52 -7.70 -3.81
N TYR A 9 2.78 -6.64 -4.14
CA TYR A 9 1.83 -6.01 -3.24
C TYR A 9 0.59 -6.90 -3.01
N ALA A 10 0.07 -7.51 -4.07
CA ALA A 10 -1.03 -8.45 -3.96
C ALA A 10 -0.67 -9.72 -3.15
N HIS A 11 0.57 -10.21 -3.22
CA HIS A 11 1.02 -11.32 -2.38
C HIS A 11 1.18 -10.90 -0.91
N PHE A 12 1.76 -9.73 -0.67
CA PHE A 12 1.97 -9.19 0.66
C PHE A 12 0.66 -9.08 1.46
N THR A 13 -0.41 -8.56 0.85
CA THR A 13 -1.72 -8.46 1.52
C THR A 13 -2.30 -9.83 1.91
N ARG A 14 -2.04 -10.87 1.11
CA ARG A 14 -2.45 -12.25 1.43
C ARG A 14 -1.61 -12.88 2.55
N ASP A 15 -0.34 -12.52 2.65
CA ASP A 15 0.52 -13.01 3.73
C ASP A 15 0.17 -12.35 5.06
N LEU A 16 -0.16 -11.05 5.05
CA LEU A 16 -0.74 -10.36 6.21
C LEU A 16 -2.03 -11.04 6.67
N GLU A 17 -2.89 -11.41 5.73
CA GLU A 17 -4.14 -12.10 6.03
C GLU A 17 -3.92 -13.40 6.83
N GLN A 18 -2.88 -14.16 6.49
CA GLN A 18 -2.57 -15.44 7.13
C GLN A 18 -2.08 -15.30 8.58
N ILE A 19 -1.49 -14.16 8.94
CA ILE A 19 -0.99 -13.91 10.29
C ILE A 19 -1.99 -13.16 11.18
N ALA A 20 -3.14 -12.76 10.65
CA ALA A 20 -4.18 -12.06 11.39
C ALA A 20 -4.63 -12.85 12.63
N GLY A 21 -4.78 -12.17 13.77
CA GLY A 21 -5.23 -12.71 15.05
C GLY A 21 -4.19 -13.49 15.85
N LYS A 22 -2.99 -13.74 15.28
CA LYS A 22 -1.88 -14.45 15.95
C LYS A 22 -0.54 -13.72 15.77
N ASN A 23 -0.59 -12.39 15.65
CA ASN A 23 0.59 -11.55 15.51
C ASN A 23 0.69 -10.57 16.69
N VAL A 24 1.92 -10.08 16.87
CA VAL A 24 2.26 -8.97 17.77
C VAL A 24 2.79 -7.79 16.94
N LEU A 25 2.23 -7.61 15.73
CA LEU A 25 2.70 -6.60 14.80
C LEU A 25 2.28 -5.23 15.32
N GLU A 26 3.25 -4.43 15.72
CA GLU A 26 3.04 -3.07 16.22
C GLU A 26 3.17 -2.00 15.14
N VAL A 27 4.11 -2.23 14.22
CA VAL A 27 4.51 -1.26 13.20
C VAL A 27 4.56 -1.97 11.86
N LEU A 28 3.95 -1.36 10.86
CA LEU A 28 4.02 -1.81 9.48
C LEU A 28 4.54 -0.68 8.58
N LYS A 29 5.73 -0.87 8.01
CA LYS A 29 6.32 0.06 7.04
C LYS A 29 6.41 -0.61 5.69
N ILE A 30 5.72 -0.05 4.71
CA ILE A 30 5.66 -0.55 3.34
C ILE A 30 6.33 0.49 2.44
N HIS A 31 7.29 0.03 1.66
CA HIS A 31 7.97 0.84 0.66
C HIS A 31 7.92 0.11 -0.68
N ILE A 32 7.28 0.73 -1.66
CA ILE A 32 7.16 0.20 -3.02
C ILE A 32 7.94 1.10 -3.96
N SER A 33 8.96 0.54 -4.63
CA SER A 33 9.66 1.25 -5.69
C SER A 33 9.11 0.81 -7.05
N VAL A 34 8.62 1.76 -7.83
CA VAL A 34 8.09 1.55 -9.18
C VAL A 34 9.07 2.14 -10.18
N SER A 35 9.75 1.26 -10.94
CA SER A 35 10.49 1.71 -12.11
C SER A 35 9.51 2.21 -13.17
N THR A 36 9.75 3.40 -13.72
CA THR A 36 8.79 4.04 -14.64
C THR A 36 8.65 3.34 -16.00
N ASN A 37 9.49 2.35 -16.28
CA ASN A 37 9.38 1.43 -17.42
C ASN A 37 8.56 0.16 -17.11
N CYS A 38 8.13 -0.02 -15.86
CA CYS A 38 7.32 -1.15 -15.40
C CYS A 38 5.86 -0.75 -15.22
N THR A 39 4.95 -1.69 -15.46
CA THR A 39 3.53 -1.51 -15.16
C THR A 39 3.29 -1.78 -13.67
N CYS A 40 3.00 -0.73 -12.89
CA CYS A 40 2.40 -0.85 -11.57
C CYS A 40 0.87 -0.95 -11.72
N THR A 41 0.20 -1.73 -10.89
CA THR A 41 -1.27 -1.72 -10.87
C THR A 41 -1.77 -0.46 -10.17
N THR A 42 -2.70 0.26 -10.80
CA THR A 42 -3.47 1.35 -10.18
C THR A 42 -4.92 0.93 -9.92
N ASP A 43 -5.21 -0.38 -9.92
CA ASP A 43 -6.55 -0.91 -9.63
C ASP A 43 -6.92 -0.70 -8.15
N PRO A 44 -7.91 0.16 -7.83
CA PRO A 44 -8.31 0.44 -6.45
C PRO A 44 -8.68 -0.82 -5.67
N ALA A 45 -9.26 -1.82 -6.32
CA ALA A 45 -9.64 -3.07 -5.68
C ALA A 45 -8.44 -3.85 -5.14
N VAL A 46 -7.26 -3.71 -5.76
CA VAL A 46 -6.03 -4.34 -5.27
C VAL A 46 -5.51 -3.59 -4.04
N TRP A 47 -5.48 -2.25 -4.10
CA TRP A 47 -4.98 -1.39 -3.02
C TRP A 47 -5.86 -1.41 -1.77
N SER A 48 -7.18 -1.47 -1.92
CA SER A 48 -8.10 -1.57 -0.78
C SER A 48 -7.96 -2.88 0.02
N ARG A 49 -7.35 -3.93 -0.51
CA ARG A 49 -7.16 -5.20 0.22
C ARG A 49 -6.33 -5.02 1.49
N LEU A 50 -5.38 -4.09 1.50
CA LEU A 50 -4.61 -3.83 2.72
C LEU A 50 -5.52 -3.27 3.82
N ASP A 51 -6.37 -2.31 3.49
CA ASP A 51 -7.35 -1.73 4.41
C ASP A 51 -8.32 -2.80 4.94
N GLU A 52 -8.83 -3.65 4.05
CA GLU A 52 -9.71 -4.77 4.40
C GLU A 52 -9.04 -5.81 5.32
N VAL A 53 -7.76 -6.10 5.11
CA VAL A 53 -7.02 -7.07 5.93
C VAL A 53 -6.75 -6.50 7.32
N LEU A 54 -6.30 -5.24 7.39
CA LEU A 54 -5.94 -4.60 8.66
C LEU A 54 -7.17 -4.24 9.51
N SER A 55 -8.31 -3.93 8.88
CA SER A 55 -9.57 -3.60 9.56
C SER A 55 -10.29 -4.79 10.22
N ARG A 56 -9.79 -6.01 10.03
CA ARG A 56 -10.41 -7.21 10.62
C ARG A 56 -10.44 -7.12 12.14
N PRO A 57 -11.60 -7.34 12.79
CA PRO A 57 -11.70 -7.32 14.24
C PRO A 57 -10.71 -8.27 14.90
N ASN A 58 -9.92 -7.76 15.85
CA ASN A 58 -8.84 -8.50 16.52
C ASN A 58 -7.76 -9.09 15.57
N GLY A 59 -7.69 -8.61 14.32
CA GLY A 59 -6.71 -9.08 13.33
C GLY A 59 -5.29 -8.61 13.67
N PHE A 60 -5.14 -7.34 14.05
CA PHE A 60 -3.85 -6.72 14.37
C PHE A 60 -3.96 -5.89 15.65
N PRO A 61 -4.12 -6.54 16.81
CA PRO A 61 -4.51 -5.87 18.06
C PRO A 61 -3.44 -4.93 18.65
N PHE A 62 -2.21 -5.00 18.15
CA PHE A 62 -1.09 -4.17 18.63
C PHE A 62 -0.64 -3.14 17.60
N LEU A 63 -1.22 -3.15 16.40
CA LEU A 63 -0.81 -2.27 15.31
C LEU A 63 -1.22 -0.84 15.63
N TRP A 64 -0.25 0.05 15.67
CA TRP A 64 -0.46 1.46 15.98
C TRP A 64 0.20 2.39 14.95
N LEU A 65 1.07 1.87 14.07
CA LEU A 65 1.73 2.66 13.02
C LEU A 65 1.68 1.92 11.69
N VAL A 66 1.19 2.59 10.66
CA VAL A 66 1.23 2.13 9.27
C VAL A 66 1.81 3.24 8.39
N GLU A 67 3.01 3.03 7.89
CA GLU A 67 3.64 3.94 6.92
C GLU A 67 3.66 3.27 5.56
N PHE A 68 3.09 3.93 4.56
CA PHE A 68 3.10 3.47 3.18
C PHE A 68 3.76 4.52 2.30
N SER A 69 4.85 4.15 1.63
CA SER A 69 5.52 5.00 0.66
C SER A 69 5.63 4.33 -0.71
N VAL A 70 5.42 5.11 -1.77
CA VAL A 70 5.63 4.69 -3.15
C VAL A 70 6.66 5.62 -3.79
N ALA A 71 7.81 5.06 -4.17
CA ALA A 71 8.87 5.75 -4.88
C ALA A 71 8.75 5.51 -6.39
N LEU A 72 8.64 6.58 -7.17
CA LEU A 72 8.67 6.54 -8.63
C LEU A 72 10.11 6.79 -9.11
N LEU A 73 10.75 5.77 -9.69
CA LEU A 73 12.14 5.84 -10.13
C LEU A 73 12.25 6.44 -11.54
N TYR A 74 12.80 7.66 -11.63
CA TYR A 74 12.73 8.48 -12.84
C TYR A 74 13.67 8.02 -13.97
N TYR A 75 13.07 7.60 -15.10
CA TYR A 75 13.78 7.41 -16.38
C TYR A 75 13.06 8.15 -17.53
N SER A 76 13.19 9.49 -17.57
CA SER A 76 13.02 10.34 -18.79
C SER A 76 11.63 10.66 -19.39
N PHE A 77 10.51 10.35 -18.76
CA PHE A 77 9.16 10.70 -19.27
C PHE A 77 8.33 11.52 -18.25
N ASP A 78 7.27 12.19 -18.73
CA ASP A 78 6.29 12.91 -17.91
C ASP A 78 5.30 11.90 -17.30
N TYR A 79 5.30 11.80 -15.97
CA TYR A 79 4.54 10.80 -15.20
C TYR A 79 3.59 11.43 -14.18
N THR A 80 3.24 12.70 -14.40
CA THR A 80 2.30 13.41 -13.55
C THR A 80 0.98 12.64 -13.38
N ASP A 81 0.54 11.92 -14.42
CA ASP A 81 -0.67 11.10 -14.41
C ASP A 81 -0.56 9.89 -13.46
N LEU A 82 0.55 9.14 -13.50
CA LEU A 82 0.75 7.98 -12.60
C LEU A 82 0.92 8.41 -11.14
N GLN A 83 1.65 9.50 -10.90
CA GLN A 83 1.76 10.06 -9.56
C GLN A 83 0.39 10.47 -9.03
N ALA A 84 -0.42 11.18 -9.83
CA ALA A 84 -1.75 11.60 -9.45
C ALA A 84 -2.69 10.40 -9.18
N GLU A 85 -2.62 9.33 -9.99
CA GLU A 85 -3.37 8.10 -9.76
C GLU A 85 -3.00 7.43 -8.42
N LEU A 86 -1.71 7.34 -8.11
CA LEU A 86 -1.24 6.75 -6.84
C LEU A 86 -1.58 7.62 -5.63
N GLU A 87 -1.53 8.94 -5.78
CA GLU A 87 -1.99 9.87 -4.75
C GLU A 87 -3.50 9.75 -4.50
N ASP A 88 -4.30 9.54 -5.55
CA ASP A 88 -5.74 9.30 -5.44
C ASP A 88 -6.02 7.98 -4.72
N ILE A 89 -5.28 6.93 -5.04
CA ILE A 89 -5.32 5.65 -4.32
C ILE A 89 -5.02 5.85 -2.83
N GLY A 90 -3.96 6.59 -2.49
CA GLY A 90 -3.60 6.92 -1.12
C GLY A 90 -4.71 7.59 -0.33
N LYS A 91 -5.52 8.42 -0.99
CA LYS A 91 -6.64 9.14 -0.37
C LYS A 91 -7.89 8.28 -0.24
N ASN A 92 -8.17 7.44 -1.23
CA ASN A 92 -9.49 6.82 -1.38
C ASN A 92 -9.54 5.32 -1.06
N CYS A 93 -8.41 4.61 -1.11
CA CYS A 93 -8.39 3.15 -0.97
C CYS A 93 -8.19 2.67 0.47
N PHE A 94 -7.94 3.57 1.42
CA PHE A 94 -7.61 3.25 2.82
C PHE A 94 -8.54 3.92 3.85
N PRO A 95 -9.88 3.84 3.69
CA PRO A 95 -10.80 4.57 4.55
C PRO A 95 -10.67 4.16 6.02
N TRP A 96 -10.52 2.87 6.33
CA TRP A 96 -10.39 2.45 7.73
C TRP A 96 -9.09 2.94 8.37
N LEU A 97 -7.96 2.87 7.64
CA LEU A 97 -6.69 3.39 8.16
C LEU A 97 -6.72 4.90 8.41
N TRP A 98 -7.40 5.67 7.55
CA TRP A 98 -7.56 7.12 7.77
C TRP A 98 -8.54 7.47 8.90
N GLU A 99 -9.58 6.67 9.09
CA GLU A 99 -10.63 6.93 10.10
C GLU A 99 -10.28 6.35 11.48
N ASN A 100 -9.31 5.43 11.58
CA ASN A 100 -8.95 4.79 12.83
C ASN A 100 -7.99 5.65 13.67
N GLU A 101 -8.51 6.27 14.72
CA GLU A 101 -7.75 7.14 15.63
C GLU A 101 -6.64 6.44 16.43
N ASP A 102 -6.70 5.10 16.56
CA ASP A 102 -5.67 4.32 17.27
C ASP A 102 -4.44 4.01 16.39
N ILE A 103 -4.52 4.32 15.09
CA ILE A 103 -3.45 4.06 14.11
C ILE A 103 -2.93 5.39 13.58
N ASP A 104 -1.62 5.60 13.74
CA ASP A 104 -0.89 6.62 13.00
C ASP A 104 -0.66 6.10 11.57
N PHE A 105 -1.44 6.62 10.62
CA PHE A 105 -1.37 6.24 9.21
C PHE A 105 -0.82 7.37 8.35
N SER A 106 0.15 7.03 7.50
CA SER A 106 0.67 7.93 6.47
C SER A 106 0.77 7.22 5.13
N PHE A 107 0.38 7.91 4.06
CA PHE A 107 0.59 7.48 2.68
C PHE A 107 1.30 8.57 1.89
N GLU A 108 2.42 8.22 1.26
CA GLU A 108 3.23 9.17 0.48
C GLU A 108 3.61 8.60 -0.89
N VAL A 109 3.57 9.45 -1.90
CA VAL A 109 4.11 9.18 -3.23
C VAL A 109 5.20 10.21 -3.49
N PHE A 110 6.38 9.77 -3.89
CA PHE A 110 7.46 10.68 -4.22
C PHE A 110 8.28 10.18 -5.41
N ILE A 111 8.95 11.11 -6.06
CA ILE A 111 9.87 10.81 -7.15
C ILE A 111 11.26 10.65 -6.54
N GLU A 112 11.94 9.57 -6.90
CA GLU A 112 13.31 9.29 -6.46
C GLU A 112 14.25 9.32 -7.68
N ASP A 113 15.28 10.16 -7.60
CA ASP A 113 16.36 10.22 -8.58
C ASP A 113 17.31 9.02 -8.36
N VAL A 114 17.56 8.25 -9.42
CA VAL A 114 18.44 7.06 -9.40
C VAL A 114 19.82 7.36 -9.99
#